data_AF-A0A1X7M7L8-F1
#
_entry.id   AF-A0A1X7M7L8-F1
#
_cell.length_a   1.000
_cell.length_b   1.000
_cell.length_c   1.000
_cell.angle_alpha   90.00
_cell.angle_beta   90.00
_cell.angle_gamma   90.00
#
_symmetry.space_group_name_H-M   'P 1'
#
loop_
_entity.id
_entity.type
_entity.pdbx_description
1 polymer ?
#
loop_
_entity_poly.entity_id
_entity_poly.type
_entity_poly.pdbx_seq_one_letter_code
_entity_poly.pdbx_strand_id
1 'polypeptide(L)'
;MILNKGNLTALFVALKSTFNNAFDASPSMWDQVATLVPSTTRENSYAWLDRFPRLREWVGDKVVKSLTQHNYTLPNKSFEATVEVDRDDLEDDQLGIYAPQAQEAGFSAKQWPDELVFEALNEAFSKKCYDGQPFVSEKHPNGTDKAGKAILVSNQGAAPLSAESLDKAKASYGKGRTALRNMKDTEGRPLNVRPTLLVVPPALEDTANALMTAERLDDGKTNIY
;
A
#
# COMPACT_ATOMS: atom_id res chain seq x y z
N MET A 1 44.86 0.30 16.34
CA MET A 1 45.21 1.21 15.22
C MET A 1 45.47 2.64 15.74
N ILE A 2 46.34 3.47 15.13
CA ILE A 2 46.40 4.91 15.48
C ILE A 2 45.14 5.61 14.96
N LEU A 3 44.32 6.11 15.88
CA LEU A 3 43.10 6.84 15.56
C LEU A 3 43.45 8.22 14.99
N ASN A 4 43.08 8.46 13.73
CA ASN A 4 43.32 9.73 13.05
C ASN A 4 42.19 10.04 12.05
N LYS A 5 42.15 11.29 11.59
CA LYS A 5 41.12 11.77 10.65
C LYS A 5 41.03 10.92 9.38
N GLY A 6 42.15 10.48 8.83
CA GLY A 6 42.19 9.67 7.62
C GLY A 6 41.51 8.31 7.81
N ASN A 7 41.87 7.60 8.87
CA ASN A 7 41.31 6.28 9.18
C ASN A 7 39.81 6.36 9.51
N LEU A 8 39.38 7.36 10.29
CA LEU A 8 37.96 7.57 10.58
C LEU A 8 37.14 7.92 9.32
N THR A 9 37.70 8.75 8.43
CA THR A 9 37.03 9.08 7.16
C THR A 9 36.89 7.86 6.28
N ALA A 10 37.93 7.03 6.19
CA ALA A 10 37.90 5.79 5.40
C ALA A 10 36.85 4.81 5.94
N LEU A 11 36.77 4.63 7.26
CA LEU A 11 35.76 3.79 7.89
C LEU A 11 34.35 4.31 7.61
N PHE A 12 34.11 5.62 7.79
CA PHE A 12 32.79 6.21 7.51
C PHE A 12 32.37 5.99 6.05
N VAL A 13 33.29 6.19 5.10
CA VAL A 13 33.01 5.94 3.68
C VAL A 13 32.72 4.46 3.41
N ALA A 14 33.47 3.56 4.05
CA ALA A 14 33.26 2.11 3.92
C ALA A 14 31.87 1.70 4.45
N LEU A 15 31.50 2.12 5.66
CA LEU A 15 30.19 1.83 6.25
C LEU A 15 29.05 2.43 5.43
N LYS A 16 29.21 3.67 4.95
CA LYS A 16 28.24 4.31 4.05
C LYS A 16 28.07 3.54 2.74
N SER A 17 29.17 3.05 2.16
CA SER A 17 29.15 2.23 0.96
C SER A 17 28.40 0.92 1.20
N THR A 18 28.71 0.22 2.30
CA THR A 18 28.02 -1.01 2.71
C THR A 18 26.52 -0.79 2.90
N PHE A 19 26.13 0.29 3.58
CA PHE A 19 24.73 0.67 3.75
C PHE A 19 24.02 0.87 2.40
N ASN A 20 24.58 1.70 1.51
CA ASN A 20 23.95 2.02 0.23
C ASN A 20 23.83 0.78 -0.66
N ASN A 21 24.89 -0.06 -0.70
CA ASN A 21 24.86 -1.30 -1.47
C ASN A 21 23.77 -2.25 -0.96
N ALA A 22 23.60 -2.35 0.37
CA ALA A 22 22.54 -3.15 0.97
C ALA A 22 21.15 -2.56 0.70
N PHE A 23 20.99 -1.24 0.79
CA PHE A 23 19.73 -0.55 0.50
C PHE A 23 19.29 -0.78 -0.95
N ASP A 24 20.21 -0.66 -1.91
CA ASP A 24 19.92 -0.84 -3.33
C ASP A 24 19.63 -2.30 -3.70
N ALA A 25 20.31 -3.26 -3.04
CA ALA A 25 20.13 -4.69 -3.30
C ALA A 25 18.91 -5.30 -2.60
N SER A 26 18.37 -4.64 -1.56
CA SER A 26 17.26 -5.17 -0.76
C SER A 26 15.94 -5.17 -1.54
N PRO A 27 15.16 -6.27 -1.47
CA PRO A 27 13.87 -6.35 -2.14
C PRO A 27 12.88 -5.35 -1.55
N SER A 28 11.88 -4.92 -2.30
CA SER A 28 10.80 -4.06 -1.78
C SER A 28 9.59 -4.17 -2.70
N MET A 29 8.38 -4.02 -2.19
CA MET A 29 7.15 -4.31 -2.93
C MET A 29 5.97 -3.37 -2.64
N TRP A 30 6.13 -2.38 -1.76
CA TRP A 30 5.08 -1.42 -1.37
C TRP A 30 4.52 -0.67 -2.58
N ASP A 31 5.35 -0.43 -3.59
CA ASP A 31 5.01 0.28 -4.82
C ASP A 31 4.07 -0.52 -5.74
N GLN A 32 3.92 -1.82 -5.49
CA GLN A 32 2.92 -2.65 -6.18
C GLN A 32 1.51 -2.43 -5.63
N VAL A 33 1.38 -2.04 -4.36
CA VAL A 33 0.08 -1.96 -3.65
C VAL A 33 -0.30 -0.53 -3.25
N ALA A 34 0.66 0.40 -3.27
CA ALA A 34 0.50 1.79 -2.89
C ALA A 34 1.11 2.75 -3.92
N THR A 35 0.61 3.98 -3.96
CA THR A 35 1.15 5.04 -4.82
C THR A 35 1.99 6.01 -4.00
N LEU A 36 3.18 6.33 -4.49
CA LEU A 36 4.04 7.34 -3.87
C LEU A 36 3.45 8.74 -4.06
N VAL A 37 3.18 9.42 -2.95
CA VAL A 37 2.88 10.85 -2.94
C VAL A 37 4.03 11.57 -2.21
N PRO A 38 4.90 12.30 -2.93
CA PRO A 38 6.01 13.01 -2.31
C PRO A 38 5.52 14.04 -1.30
N SER A 39 6.15 14.06 -0.12
CA SER A 39 5.82 14.95 1.00
C SER A 39 7.03 15.78 1.41
N THR A 40 6.92 17.10 1.36
CA THR A 40 8.01 18.03 1.76
C THR A 40 7.63 18.95 2.91
N THR A 41 6.38 18.88 3.39
CA THR A 41 5.85 19.68 4.50
C THR A 41 5.71 18.84 5.77
N ARG A 42 5.35 19.46 6.91
CA ARG A 42 5.14 18.73 8.18
C ARG A 42 4.04 17.67 8.10
N GLU A 43 3.09 17.83 7.19
CA GLU A 43 1.96 16.94 6.98
C GLU A 43 1.44 17.06 5.56
N ASN A 44 0.73 16.02 5.09
CA ASN A 44 -0.09 16.08 3.88
C ASN A 44 -1.56 16.15 4.25
N SER A 45 -2.26 17.15 3.71
CA SER A 45 -3.71 17.23 3.80
C SER A 45 -4.34 16.75 2.49
N TYR A 46 -5.18 15.72 2.58
CA TYR A 46 -5.89 15.12 1.46
C TYR A 46 -7.32 15.65 1.33
N ALA A 47 -7.49 16.97 1.47
CA ALA A 47 -8.78 17.64 1.33
C ALA A 47 -9.42 17.51 -0.06
N TRP A 48 -8.74 16.86 -1.01
CA TRP A 48 -9.13 16.70 -2.42
C TRP A 48 -9.66 15.32 -2.80
N LEU A 49 -9.63 14.32 -1.92
CA LEU A 49 -10.05 12.96 -2.29
C LEU A 49 -11.51 12.88 -2.77
N ASP A 50 -12.38 13.79 -2.33
CA ASP A 50 -13.78 13.90 -2.79
C ASP A 50 -13.97 14.94 -3.93
N ARG A 51 -12.91 15.62 -4.39
CA ARG A 51 -12.98 16.86 -5.19
C ARG A 51 -12.80 16.67 -6.70
N PHE A 52 -13.19 15.54 -7.28
CA PHE A 52 -13.04 15.31 -8.73
C PHE A 52 -14.33 15.61 -9.52
N PRO A 53 -14.49 16.80 -10.13
CA PRO A 53 -15.55 17.04 -11.09
C PRO A 53 -15.22 16.31 -12.40
N ARG A 54 -16.12 15.47 -12.89
CA ARG A 54 -16.01 14.92 -14.25
C ARG A 54 -16.66 15.87 -15.24
N LEU A 55 -16.18 15.81 -16.48
CA LEU A 55 -16.78 16.55 -17.59
C LEU A 55 -18.26 16.16 -17.76
N ARG A 56 -19.09 17.17 -18.05
CA ARG A 56 -20.49 17.05 -18.40
C ARG A 56 -20.75 17.93 -19.62
N GLU A 57 -21.79 17.60 -20.37
CA GLU A 57 -22.24 18.45 -21.47
C GLU A 57 -22.57 19.85 -20.96
N TRP A 58 -22.18 20.86 -21.74
CA TRP A 58 -22.46 22.25 -21.41
C TRP A 58 -23.93 22.56 -21.70
N VAL A 59 -24.75 22.59 -20.65
CA VAL A 59 -26.15 22.98 -20.72
C VAL A 59 -26.41 24.09 -19.71
N GLY A 60 -26.59 25.32 -20.20
CA GLY A 60 -26.84 26.50 -19.38
C GLY A 60 -25.60 27.01 -18.62
N ASP A 61 -25.84 27.64 -17.47
CA ASP A 61 -24.78 28.24 -16.65
C ASP A 61 -23.85 27.21 -16.00
N LYS A 62 -22.66 27.67 -15.61
CA LYS A 62 -21.69 26.85 -14.86
C LYS A 62 -22.32 26.41 -13.54
N VAL A 63 -22.51 25.11 -13.37
CA VAL A 63 -22.89 24.55 -12.07
C VAL A 63 -21.61 24.28 -11.28
N VAL A 64 -21.48 24.96 -10.15
CA VAL A 64 -20.41 24.73 -9.18
C VAL A 64 -20.86 23.58 -8.28
N LYS A 65 -20.07 22.49 -8.25
CA LYS A 65 -20.28 21.41 -7.29
C LYS A 65 -19.79 21.89 -5.91
N SER A 66 -20.70 22.01 -4.95
CA SER A 66 -20.33 22.30 -3.56
C SER A 66 -19.42 21.19 -3.05
N LEU A 67 -18.22 21.58 -2.64
CA LEU A 67 -17.14 20.67 -2.26
C LEU A 67 -17.29 20.31 -0.78
N THR A 68 -17.61 19.07 -0.46
CA THR A 68 -17.58 18.61 0.93
C THR A 68 -16.12 18.48 1.35
N GLN A 69 -15.72 19.19 2.41
CA GLN A 69 -14.34 19.18 2.88
C GLN A 69 -14.14 18.06 3.90
N HIS A 70 -13.53 16.96 3.48
CA HIS A 70 -12.98 15.96 4.40
C HIS A 70 -11.52 16.30 4.69
N ASN A 71 -11.21 16.70 5.92
CA ASN A 71 -9.83 16.95 6.34
C ASN A 71 -9.19 15.64 6.82
N TYR A 72 -8.60 14.87 5.89
CA TYR A 72 -7.69 13.79 6.25
C TYR A 72 -6.25 14.30 6.19
N THR A 73 -5.61 14.37 7.35
CA THR A 73 -4.23 14.88 7.48
C THR A 73 -3.33 13.74 7.94
N LEU A 74 -2.24 13.51 7.21
CA LEU A 74 -1.21 12.56 7.56
C LEU A 74 0.06 13.33 7.97
N PRO A 75 0.43 13.35 9.26
CA PRO A 75 1.68 13.98 9.69
C PRO A 75 2.89 13.18 9.24
N ASN A 76 3.92 13.87 8.75
CA ASN A 76 5.21 13.25 8.49
C ASN A 76 5.86 12.87 9.83
N LYS A 77 6.33 11.62 9.91
CA LYS A 77 7.08 11.10 11.05
C LYS A 77 8.51 10.85 10.61
N SER A 78 9.46 11.16 11.48
CA SER A 78 10.88 10.84 11.28
C SER A 78 11.18 9.47 11.86
N PHE A 79 12.01 8.71 11.16
CA PHE A 79 12.47 7.38 11.56
C PHE A 79 13.99 7.33 11.43
N GLU A 80 14.64 6.53 12.27
CA GLU A 80 16.09 6.36 12.26
C GLU A 80 16.48 4.91 12.51
N ALA A 81 17.62 4.52 11.94
CA ALA A 81 18.38 3.34 12.30
C ALA A 81 19.84 3.78 12.45
N THR A 82 20.37 3.67 13.67
CA THR A 82 21.69 4.23 14.02
C THR A 82 22.68 3.11 14.29
N VAL A 83 23.81 3.14 13.60
CA VAL A 83 24.96 2.26 13.84
C VAL A 83 26.00 3.06 14.62
N GLU A 84 26.18 2.70 15.89
CA GLU A 84 27.24 3.25 16.73
C GLU A 84 28.56 2.52 16.44
N VAL A 85 29.68 3.24 16.50
CA VAL A 85 31.03 2.66 16.42
C VAL A 85 31.77 3.03 17.70
N ASP A 86 32.09 2.02 18.49
CA ASP A 86 32.84 2.19 19.72
C ASP A 86 34.29 2.59 19.41
N ARG A 87 34.82 3.46 20.27
CA ARG A 87 36.20 3.89 20.20
C ARG A 87 37.16 2.75 20.53
N ASP A 88 36.84 1.92 21.50
CA ASP A 88 37.72 0.84 21.94
C ASP A 88 37.87 -0.18 20.81
N ASP A 89 36.80 -0.49 20.07
CA ASP A 89 36.85 -1.35 18.88
C ASP A 89 37.71 -0.76 17.74
N LEU A 90 37.77 0.57 17.62
CA LEU A 90 38.66 1.25 16.67
C LEU A 90 40.13 1.13 17.09
N GLU A 91 40.39 1.27 18.39
CA GLU A 91 41.73 1.16 18.95
C GLU A 91 42.24 -0.29 18.88
N ASP A 92 41.35 -1.27 19.05
CA ASP A 92 41.61 -2.72 19.03
C ASP A 92 41.46 -3.37 17.63
N ASP A 93 41.16 -2.60 16.59
CA ASP A 93 41.01 -3.05 15.19
C ASP A 93 39.89 -4.09 14.97
N GLN A 94 38.82 -4.02 15.76
CA GLN A 94 37.65 -4.90 15.70
C GLN A 94 36.56 -4.39 14.74
N LEU A 95 36.94 -3.91 13.55
CA LEU A 95 36.02 -3.21 12.65
C LEU A 95 35.08 -4.12 11.86
N GLY A 96 35.36 -5.42 11.83
CA GLY A 96 34.58 -6.40 11.06
C GLY A 96 33.12 -6.52 11.51
N ILE A 97 32.79 -6.13 12.74
CA ILE A 97 31.44 -6.22 13.30
C ILE A 97 30.49 -5.13 12.79
N TYR A 98 31.02 -4.01 12.32
CA TYR A 98 30.21 -2.86 11.89
C TYR A 98 29.71 -2.98 10.46
N ALA A 99 30.39 -3.76 9.62
CA ALA A 99 29.94 -3.99 8.25
C ALA A 99 28.58 -4.74 8.20
N PRO A 100 28.36 -5.84 8.94
CA PRO A 100 27.03 -6.45 9.07
C PRO A 100 25.98 -5.47 9.62
N GLN A 101 26.32 -4.63 10.61
CA GLN A 101 25.36 -3.66 11.16
C GLN A 101 24.95 -2.61 10.12
N ALA A 102 25.90 -2.07 9.36
CA ALA A 102 25.62 -1.13 8.27
C ALA A 102 24.79 -1.78 7.15
N GLN A 103 25.04 -3.06 6.86
CA GLN A 103 24.26 -3.83 5.89
C GLN A 103 22.81 -4.01 6.35
N GLU A 104 22.58 -4.43 7.60
CA GLU A 104 21.23 -4.57 8.17
C GLU A 104 20.50 -3.24 8.27
N ALA A 105 21.19 -2.14 8.60
CA ALA A 105 20.60 -0.81 8.57
C ALA A 105 20.14 -0.41 7.16
N GLY A 106 20.93 -0.72 6.13
CA GLY A 106 20.55 -0.49 4.73
C GLY A 106 19.34 -1.33 4.31
N PHE A 107 19.31 -2.60 4.73
CA PHE A 107 18.18 -3.50 4.49
C PHE A 107 16.90 -2.98 5.15
N SER A 108 16.95 -2.68 6.45
CA SER A 108 15.79 -2.15 7.19
C SER A 108 15.28 -0.84 6.61
N ALA A 109 16.18 0.09 6.22
CA ALA A 109 15.78 1.34 5.58
C ALA A 109 15.05 1.13 4.25
N LYS A 110 15.41 0.07 3.49
CA LYS A 110 14.71 -0.29 2.24
C LYS A 110 13.36 -0.95 2.48
N GLN A 111 13.24 -1.84 3.49
CA GLN A 111 11.99 -2.51 3.87
C GLN A 111 11.00 -1.58 4.58
N TRP A 112 11.48 -0.48 5.17
CA TRP A 112 10.65 0.36 6.02
C TRP A 112 9.31 0.79 5.39
N PRO A 113 9.23 1.23 4.12
CA PRO A 113 7.95 1.53 3.48
C PRO A 113 7.05 0.29 3.31
N ASP A 114 7.63 -0.89 3.11
CA ASP A 114 6.89 -2.15 3.05
C ASP A 114 6.19 -2.42 4.38
N GLU A 115 6.91 -2.34 5.50
CA GLU A 115 6.36 -2.55 6.83
C GLU A 115 5.13 -1.66 7.08
N LEU A 116 5.25 -0.35 6.81
CA LEU A 116 4.15 0.60 6.99
C LEU A 116 2.94 0.30 6.09
N VAL A 117 3.18 -0.04 4.83
CA VAL A 117 2.11 -0.27 3.85
C VAL A 117 1.39 -1.59 4.13
N PHE A 118 2.12 -2.66 4.44
CA PHE A 118 1.52 -3.95 4.77
C PHE A 118 0.89 -3.97 6.16
N GLU A 119 1.41 -3.22 7.13
CA GLU A 119 0.71 -2.99 8.40
C GLU A 119 -0.64 -2.32 8.18
N ALA A 120 -0.70 -1.29 7.34
CA ALA A 120 -1.97 -0.64 6.99
C ALA A 120 -2.96 -1.59 6.29
N LEU A 121 -2.47 -2.52 5.46
CA LEU A 121 -3.30 -3.57 4.84
C LEU A 121 -3.80 -4.59 5.88
N ASN A 122 -2.95 -5.00 6.82
CA ASN A 122 -3.33 -5.90 7.92
C ASN A 122 -4.40 -5.27 8.81
N GLU A 123 -4.34 -3.96 9.01
CA GLU A 123 -5.30 -3.20 9.81
C GLU A 123 -6.50 -2.67 9.01
N ALA A 124 -6.65 -3.05 7.73
CA ALA A 124 -7.64 -2.45 6.83
C ALA A 124 -9.10 -2.57 7.33
N PHE A 125 -9.42 -3.60 8.10
CA PHE A 125 -10.76 -3.84 8.64
C PHE A 125 -11.03 -3.11 9.97
N SER A 126 -10.03 -2.47 10.57
CA SER A 126 -10.14 -1.83 11.89
C SER A 126 -9.75 -0.34 11.88
N LYS A 127 -8.71 0.05 11.15
CA LYS A 127 -8.24 1.44 11.09
C LYS A 127 -9.11 2.28 10.18
N LYS A 128 -9.58 3.39 10.72
CA LYS A 128 -10.45 4.34 10.02
C LYS A 128 -9.68 5.12 8.95
N CYS A 129 -10.31 5.24 7.79
CA CYS A 129 -9.87 6.09 6.69
C CYS A 129 -10.52 7.48 6.75
N TYR A 130 -10.41 8.27 5.68
CA TYR A 130 -10.82 9.68 5.63
C TYR A 130 -12.32 9.94 5.89
N ASP A 131 -13.17 8.93 5.67
CA ASP A 131 -14.62 9.01 5.87
C ASP A 131 -15.07 8.53 7.27
N GLY A 132 -14.13 8.13 8.13
CA GLY A 132 -14.38 7.62 9.47
C GLY A 132 -14.78 6.14 9.54
N GLN A 133 -14.89 5.44 8.41
CA GLN A 133 -15.05 3.98 8.33
C GLN A 133 -13.68 3.30 8.20
N PRO A 134 -13.54 2.02 8.59
CA PRO A 134 -12.35 1.24 8.25
C PRO A 134 -12.05 1.24 6.75
N PHE A 135 -10.79 1.06 6.33
CA PHE A 135 -10.42 1.01 4.90
C PHE A 135 -11.23 -0.03 4.10
N VAL A 136 -11.59 -1.15 4.73
CA VAL A 136 -12.53 -2.13 4.18
C VAL A 136 -13.77 -2.17 5.05
N SER A 137 -14.90 -1.74 4.48
CA SER A 137 -16.18 -1.62 5.18
C SER A 137 -17.36 -1.79 4.22
N GLU A 138 -18.49 -2.21 4.77
CA GLU A 138 -19.77 -2.27 4.06
C GLU A 138 -20.47 -0.90 3.94
N LYS A 139 -19.93 0.13 4.61
CA LYS A 139 -20.67 1.36 4.94
C LYS A 139 -19.95 2.64 4.54
N HIS A 140 -19.13 2.60 3.48
CA HIS A 140 -18.50 3.82 2.97
C HIS A 140 -19.55 4.78 2.40
N PRO A 141 -19.61 6.05 2.86
CA PRO A 141 -20.50 7.05 2.28
C PRO A 141 -20.13 7.37 0.82
N ASN A 142 -21.11 7.43 -0.07
CA ASN A 142 -20.95 7.79 -1.48
C ASN A 142 -22.05 8.77 -1.92
N GLY A 143 -22.07 9.93 -1.25
CA GLY A 143 -23.05 11.00 -1.52
C GLY A 143 -24.41 10.76 -0.88
N THR A 144 -25.41 11.51 -1.33
CA THR A 144 -26.80 11.44 -0.84
C THR A 144 -27.77 11.22 -1.98
N ASP A 145 -28.89 10.55 -1.69
CA ASP A 145 -29.99 10.43 -2.63
C ASP A 145 -30.80 11.74 -2.75
N LYS A 146 -31.82 11.73 -3.62
CA LYS A 146 -32.70 12.89 -3.83
C LYS A 146 -33.47 13.32 -2.57
N ALA A 147 -33.59 12.45 -1.57
CA ALA A 147 -34.24 12.72 -0.30
C ALA A 147 -33.24 13.15 0.79
N GLY A 148 -31.95 13.30 0.45
CA GLY A 148 -30.88 13.70 1.38
C GLY A 148 -30.34 12.55 2.24
N LYS A 149 -30.71 11.30 1.98
CA LYS A 149 -30.22 10.14 2.72
C LYS A 149 -28.86 9.70 2.17
N ALA A 150 -27.91 9.38 3.05
CA ALA A 150 -26.60 8.87 2.65
C ALA A 150 -26.74 7.58 1.83
N ILE A 151 -26.08 7.55 0.67
CA ILE A 151 -25.88 6.36 -0.14
C ILE A 151 -24.62 5.69 0.39
N LEU A 152 -24.71 4.39 0.71
CA LEU A 152 -23.57 3.62 1.20
C LEU A 152 -23.08 2.66 0.12
N VAL A 153 -21.77 2.49 0.05
CA VAL A 153 -21.09 1.54 -0.82
C VAL A 153 -20.25 0.60 0.02
N SER A 154 -20.27 -0.67 -0.34
CA SER A 154 -19.41 -1.70 0.25
C SER A 154 -18.22 -1.98 -0.65
N ASN A 155 -17.02 -2.05 -0.08
CA ASN A 155 -15.84 -2.65 -0.69
C ASN A 155 -15.44 -3.97 -0.01
N GLN A 156 -16.28 -4.49 0.88
CA GLN A 156 -16.03 -5.70 1.65
C GLN A 156 -16.73 -6.93 1.04
N GLY A 157 -16.07 -8.09 1.12
CA GLY A 157 -16.62 -9.39 0.78
C GLY A 157 -16.32 -10.42 1.87
N ALA A 158 -17.12 -11.49 1.94
CA ALA A 158 -17.00 -12.56 2.94
C ALA A 158 -16.80 -13.96 2.32
N ALA A 159 -16.78 -14.07 1.00
CA ALA A 159 -16.61 -15.35 0.33
C ALA A 159 -15.14 -15.82 0.44
N PRO A 160 -14.86 -17.03 0.93
CA PRO A 160 -13.51 -17.56 0.97
C PRO A 160 -12.98 -17.73 -0.46
N LEU A 161 -11.72 -17.36 -0.69
CA LEU A 161 -11.05 -17.57 -1.97
C LEU A 161 -10.97 -19.08 -2.25
N SER A 162 -11.31 -19.51 -3.47
CA SER A 162 -11.30 -20.93 -3.81
C SER A 162 -11.07 -21.18 -5.29
N ALA A 163 -10.17 -22.11 -5.60
CA ALA A 163 -9.88 -22.64 -6.93
C ALA A 163 -10.50 -24.04 -7.17
N GLU A 164 -11.26 -24.57 -6.20
CA GLU A 164 -11.71 -25.96 -6.19
C GLU A 164 -12.66 -26.30 -7.35
N SER A 165 -13.45 -25.32 -7.78
CA SER A 165 -14.35 -25.50 -8.92
C SER A 165 -14.63 -24.17 -9.61
N LEU A 166 -15.09 -24.22 -10.86
CA LEU A 166 -15.45 -23.01 -11.60
C LEU A 166 -16.53 -22.18 -10.87
N ASP A 167 -17.47 -22.84 -10.21
CA ASP A 167 -18.55 -22.17 -9.49
C ASP A 167 -18.02 -21.51 -8.20
N LYS A 168 -17.10 -22.16 -7.49
CA LYS A 168 -16.43 -21.59 -6.30
C LYS A 168 -15.50 -20.43 -6.66
N ALA A 169 -14.77 -20.54 -7.77
CA ALA A 169 -13.93 -19.46 -8.29
C ALA A 169 -14.76 -18.23 -8.71
N LYS A 170 -15.93 -18.45 -9.33
CA LYS A 170 -16.91 -17.38 -9.62
C LYS A 170 -17.53 -16.77 -8.37
N ALA A 171 -17.90 -17.59 -7.39
CA ALA A 171 -18.53 -17.13 -6.16
C ALA A 171 -17.58 -16.34 -5.24
N SER A 172 -16.26 -16.54 -5.39
CA SER A 172 -15.21 -15.86 -4.63
C SER A 172 -14.54 -14.75 -5.44
N TYR A 173 -13.43 -15.05 -6.13
CA TYR A 173 -12.62 -14.08 -6.89
C TYR A 173 -13.44 -13.34 -7.96
N GLY A 174 -14.25 -14.07 -8.73
CA GLY A 174 -15.11 -13.50 -9.77
C GLY A 174 -16.12 -12.48 -9.23
N LYS A 175 -16.72 -12.78 -8.07
CA LYS A 175 -17.65 -11.87 -7.38
C LYS A 175 -16.95 -10.59 -6.94
N GLY A 176 -15.74 -10.69 -6.38
CA GLY A 176 -14.92 -9.52 -6.01
C GLY A 176 -14.58 -8.63 -7.21
N ARG A 177 -14.10 -9.22 -8.31
CA ARG A 177 -13.82 -8.47 -9.56
C ARG A 177 -15.05 -7.79 -10.12
N THR A 178 -16.19 -8.47 -10.09
CA THR A 178 -17.47 -7.94 -10.59
C THR A 178 -17.93 -6.76 -9.73
N ALA A 179 -17.80 -6.86 -8.40
CA ALA A 179 -18.13 -5.77 -7.49
C ALA A 179 -17.29 -4.52 -7.78
N LEU A 180 -15.97 -4.67 -7.93
CA LEU A 180 -15.06 -3.57 -8.27
C LEU A 180 -15.45 -2.90 -9.60
N ARG A 181 -15.73 -3.69 -10.66
CA ARG A 181 -16.12 -3.17 -11.98
C ARG A 181 -17.47 -2.45 -11.99
N ASN A 182 -18.34 -2.76 -11.04
CA ASN A 182 -19.67 -2.15 -10.92
C ASN A 182 -19.70 -0.89 -10.04
N MET A 183 -18.57 -0.48 -9.46
CA MET A 183 -18.50 0.73 -8.63
C MET A 183 -18.79 1.99 -9.46
N LYS A 184 -19.54 2.92 -8.84
CA LYS A 184 -20.00 4.16 -9.43
C LYS A 184 -19.65 5.35 -8.55
N ASP A 185 -19.46 6.51 -9.17
CA ASP A 185 -19.31 7.78 -8.47
C ASP A 185 -20.63 8.19 -7.78
N THR A 186 -20.58 9.27 -7.00
CA THR A 186 -21.73 9.88 -6.31
C THR A 186 -22.85 10.31 -7.26
N GLU A 187 -22.58 10.43 -8.56
CA GLU A 187 -23.53 10.82 -9.61
C GLU A 187 -24.05 9.59 -10.40
N GLY A 188 -23.69 8.38 -9.97
CA GLY A 188 -24.14 7.13 -10.56
C GLY A 188 -23.40 6.71 -11.84
N ARG A 189 -22.31 7.38 -12.21
CA ARG A 189 -21.50 7.02 -13.38
C ARG A 189 -20.45 5.97 -13.02
N PRO A 190 -20.19 4.99 -13.91
CA PRO A 190 -19.14 4.00 -13.67
C PRO A 190 -17.76 4.64 -13.44
N LEU A 191 -17.04 4.09 -12.47
CA LEU A 191 -15.64 4.46 -12.17
C LEU A 191 -14.63 3.81 -13.13
N ASN A 192 -15.08 2.84 -13.94
CA ASN A 192 -14.24 2.09 -14.89
C ASN A 192 -13.03 1.40 -14.24
N VAL A 193 -13.19 0.93 -13.00
CA VAL A 193 -12.15 0.21 -12.25
C VAL A 193 -11.75 -1.07 -12.99
N ARG A 194 -10.45 -1.26 -13.17
CA ARG A 194 -9.85 -2.47 -13.75
C ARG A 194 -9.02 -3.17 -12.67
N PRO A 195 -9.53 -4.24 -12.03
CA PRO A 195 -8.76 -4.98 -11.03
C PRO A 195 -7.57 -5.68 -11.68
N THR A 196 -6.36 -5.36 -11.23
CA THR A 196 -5.08 -5.88 -11.76
C THR A 196 -4.25 -6.63 -10.72
N LEU A 197 -4.55 -6.48 -9.44
CA LEU A 197 -3.78 -7.07 -8.35
C LEU A 197 -4.70 -7.86 -7.41
N LEU A 198 -4.24 -9.04 -6.99
CA LEU A 198 -4.84 -9.86 -5.94
C LEU A 198 -3.81 -10.00 -4.82
N VAL A 199 -4.09 -9.45 -3.64
CA VAL A 199 -3.24 -9.58 -2.46
C VAL A 199 -3.85 -10.64 -1.54
N VAL A 200 -3.03 -11.59 -1.10
CA VAL A 200 -3.45 -12.70 -0.23
C VAL A 200 -2.43 -12.94 0.89
N PRO A 201 -2.86 -13.46 2.05
CA PRO A 201 -1.91 -13.99 3.04
C PRO A 201 -1.20 -15.25 2.49
N PRO A 202 -0.01 -15.60 3.02
CA PRO A 202 0.75 -16.77 2.57
C PRO A 202 -0.07 -18.08 2.55
N ALA A 203 -0.99 -18.25 3.49
CA ALA A 203 -1.86 -19.43 3.57
C ALA A 203 -2.79 -19.63 2.36
N LEU A 204 -3.00 -18.59 1.55
CA LEU A 204 -3.85 -18.63 0.35
C LEU A 204 -3.05 -18.52 -0.95
N GLU A 205 -1.71 -18.55 -0.88
CA GLU A 205 -0.82 -18.39 -2.02
C GLU A 205 -1.09 -19.42 -3.12
N ASP A 206 -1.14 -20.71 -2.79
CA ASP A 206 -1.41 -21.78 -3.76
C ASP A 206 -2.77 -21.61 -4.45
N THR A 207 -3.79 -21.22 -3.68
CA THR A 207 -5.13 -20.97 -4.22
C THR A 207 -5.14 -19.77 -5.17
N ALA A 208 -4.43 -18.69 -4.81
CA ALA A 208 -4.30 -17.51 -5.66
C ALA A 208 -3.51 -17.82 -6.94
N ASN A 209 -2.40 -18.55 -6.83
CA ASN A 209 -1.58 -18.97 -7.98
C ASN A 209 -2.38 -19.87 -8.93
N ALA A 210 -3.14 -20.84 -8.41
CA ALA A 210 -4.03 -21.66 -9.21
C ALA A 210 -5.04 -20.81 -9.98
N LEU A 211 -5.70 -19.85 -9.32
CA LEU A 211 -6.64 -18.94 -9.98
C LEU A 211 -5.98 -18.05 -11.03
N MET A 212 -4.73 -17.63 -10.84
CA MET A 212 -4.07 -16.63 -11.72
C MET A 212 -3.29 -17.25 -12.87
N THR A 213 -2.86 -18.51 -12.75
CA THR A 213 -1.88 -19.12 -13.68
C THR A 213 -2.27 -20.48 -14.22
N ALA A 214 -3.14 -21.24 -13.54
CA ALA A 214 -3.48 -22.58 -13.99
C ALA A 214 -4.47 -22.51 -15.15
N GLU A 215 -4.27 -23.36 -16.17
CA GLU A 215 -5.21 -23.49 -17.30
C GLU A 215 -6.54 -24.13 -16.89
N ARG A 216 -6.52 -24.95 -15.83
CA ARG A 216 -7.69 -25.69 -15.32
C ARG A 216 -7.75 -25.61 -13.80
N LEU A 217 -8.97 -25.64 -13.27
CA LEU A 217 -9.26 -25.69 -11.85
C LEU A 217 -9.26 -27.15 -11.34
N ASP A 218 -9.38 -27.35 -10.03
CA ASP A 218 -9.29 -28.68 -9.41
C ASP A 218 -10.41 -29.63 -9.87
N ASP A 219 -11.58 -29.08 -10.26
CA ASP A 219 -12.68 -29.81 -10.89
C ASP A 219 -12.43 -30.19 -12.36
N GLY A 220 -11.24 -29.89 -12.88
CA GLY A 220 -10.84 -30.14 -14.25
C GLY A 220 -11.56 -29.25 -15.27
N LYS A 221 -12.31 -28.21 -14.88
CA LYS A 221 -12.85 -27.23 -15.84
C LYS A 221 -11.81 -26.18 -16.20
N THR A 222 -11.98 -25.56 -17.36
CA THR A 222 -11.14 -24.44 -17.79
C THR A 222 -11.21 -23.30 -16.78
N ASN A 223 -10.05 -22.82 -16.36
CA ASN A 223 -9.95 -21.60 -15.58
C ASN A 223 -10.23 -20.40 -16.51
N ILE A 224 -11.10 -19.51 -16.07
CA ILE A 224 -11.53 -18.34 -16.85
C ILE A 224 -10.93 -17.02 -16.34
N TYR A 225 -10.01 -17.09 -15.38
CA TYR A 225 -9.48 -15.94 -14.66
C TYR A 225 -8.06 -15.55 -15.02
#